data_AF-A0A2N2KTE4-F1
#
_entry.id   AF-A0A2N2KTE4-F1
#
_cell.length_a   1.000
_cell.length_b   1.000
_cell.length_c   1.000
_cell.angle_alpha   90.00
_cell.angle_beta   90.00
_cell.angle_gamma   90.00
#
_symmetry.space_group_name_H-M   'P 1'
#
loop_
_entity.id
_entity.type
_entity.pdbx_description
1 polymer ?
#
loop_
_entity_poly.entity_id
_entity_poly.type
_entity_poly.pdbx_seq_one_letter_code
_entity_poly.pdbx_strand_id
1 'polypeptide(L)'
;MIEVEMDKVIILIAFMLFYCGGMLLAKSSVNPDDFWDGAYCVQKSVKPPLADTKFIKAQVDGKWQNFPLVDFPPSYWEWNRSRRLEYLDIFREMLEKGAESTRQPQLSGPHNGMVATYGAARKDSRFKLNNAVKGMGFLPKASRMAEITALLESTIEAPLSEKLAVLDSLYRQAEEVFAADRLVSLELYSEPGFTTQTFLNQMVNPACVTVFLDIPTYKVKQIARLIHPEDPNLSDYEKQACHYVNLMHSYFHGKFPRDYIAVIYYSVEVYDSSPGRKDARGTKLTP
;
A
#
# COMPACT_ATOMS: atom_id res chain seq x y z
N MET A 1 61.70 -19.70 -26.41
CA MET A 1 61.13 -20.32 -25.19
C MET A 1 60.51 -19.33 -24.21
N ILE A 2 60.70 -18.01 -24.36
CA ILE A 2 60.21 -17.00 -23.40
C ILE A 2 58.79 -16.49 -23.75
N GLU A 3 58.38 -16.50 -25.02
CA GLU A 3 57.04 -16.05 -25.44
C GLU A 3 55.89 -16.92 -24.91
N VAL A 4 56.10 -18.23 -24.79
CA VAL A 4 55.04 -19.19 -24.38
C VAL A 4 54.64 -19.05 -22.91
N GLU A 5 55.50 -18.47 -22.06
CA GLU A 5 55.17 -18.22 -20.64
C GLU A 5 54.33 -16.94 -20.45
N MET A 6 54.56 -15.92 -21.28
CA MET A 6 53.86 -14.65 -21.17
C MET A 6 52.37 -14.79 -21.52
N ASP A 7 52.04 -15.61 -22.53
CA ASP A 7 50.66 -15.91 -22.91
C ASP A 7 49.87 -16.60 -21.78
N LYS A 8 50.53 -17.50 -21.04
CA LYS A 8 49.90 -18.21 -19.91
C LYS A 8 49.61 -17.27 -18.74
N VAL A 9 50.51 -16.31 -18.48
CA VAL A 9 50.31 -15.29 -17.43
C VAL A 9 49.17 -14.33 -17.80
N ILE A 10 49.09 -13.92 -19.07
CA ILE A 10 48.01 -13.04 -19.55
C ILE A 10 46.64 -13.74 -19.46
N ILE A 11 46.57 -15.02 -19.85
CA ILE A 11 45.33 -15.83 -19.73
C ILE A 11 44.92 -15.97 -18.25
N LEU A 12 45.86 -16.22 -17.35
CA LEU A 12 45.58 -16.35 -15.92
C LEU A 12 45.03 -15.04 -15.32
N ILE A 13 45.62 -13.90 -15.69
CA ILE A 13 45.17 -12.56 -15.26
C ILE A 13 43.77 -12.28 -15.81
N ALA A 14 43.49 -12.62 -17.07
CA ALA A 14 42.17 -12.47 -17.67
C ALA A 14 41.12 -13.30 -16.92
N PHE A 15 41.40 -14.57 -16.61
CA PHE A 15 40.49 -15.41 -15.82
C PHE A 15 40.27 -14.84 -14.41
N MET A 16 41.31 -14.32 -13.76
CA MET A 16 41.19 -13.69 -12.43
C MET A 16 40.34 -12.41 -12.49
N LEU A 17 40.50 -11.58 -13.52
CA LEU A 17 39.68 -10.38 -13.75
C LEU A 17 38.21 -10.72 -14.06
N PHE A 18 37.96 -11.77 -14.86
CA PHE A 18 36.61 -12.28 -15.11
C PHE A 18 35.96 -12.87 -13.85
N TYR A 19 36.72 -13.56 -13.01
CA TYR A 19 36.23 -14.15 -11.76
C TYR A 19 35.93 -13.08 -10.71
N CYS A 20 36.82 -12.09 -10.55
CA CYS A 20 36.59 -10.93 -9.68
C CYS A 20 35.43 -10.06 -10.20
N GLY A 21 35.34 -9.84 -11.51
CA GLY A 21 34.22 -9.13 -12.14
C GLY A 21 32.88 -9.86 -11.98
N GLY A 22 32.88 -11.19 -12.08
CA GLY A 22 31.70 -12.04 -11.85
C GLY A 22 31.20 -12.00 -10.40
N MET A 23 32.10 -11.95 -9.41
CA MET A 23 31.71 -11.77 -8.01
C MET A 23 31.23 -10.33 -7.71
N LEU A 24 31.79 -9.32 -8.34
CA LEU A 24 31.33 -7.93 -8.22
C LEU A 24 29.98 -7.67 -8.90
N LEU A 25 29.63 -8.49 -9.91
CA LEU A 25 28.34 -8.43 -10.63
C LEU A 25 27.28 -9.38 -10.06
N ALA A 26 27.62 -10.22 -9.09
CA ALA A 26 26.64 -11.00 -8.34
C ALA A 26 25.79 -10.03 -7.52
N LYS A 27 24.68 -9.57 -8.12
CA LYS A 27 23.62 -8.83 -7.42
C LYS A 27 23.31 -9.60 -6.15
N SER A 28 23.66 -9.03 -4.99
CA SER A 28 23.35 -9.63 -3.70
C SER A 28 21.87 -10.01 -3.70
N SER A 29 21.58 -11.30 -3.54
CA SER A 29 20.21 -11.76 -3.38
C SER A 29 19.64 -11.08 -2.14
N VAL A 30 18.52 -10.37 -2.30
CA VAL A 30 17.82 -9.76 -1.16
C VAL A 30 17.44 -10.88 -0.19
N ASN A 31 17.89 -10.78 1.06
CA ASN A 31 17.47 -11.68 2.12
C ASN A 31 16.29 -11.04 2.87
N PRO A 32 15.08 -11.63 2.86
CA PRO A 32 13.93 -11.05 3.55
C PRO A 32 14.11 -10.87 5.05
N ASP A 33 15.00 -11.65 5.68
CA ASP A 33 15.28 -11.55 7.12
C ASP A 33 15.93 -10.20 7.48
N ASP A 34 16.64 -9.56 6.55
CA ASP A 34 17.32 -8.27 6.75
C ASP A 34 16.33 -7.10 6.95
N PHE A 35 15.04 -7.33 6.68
CA PHE A 35 13.97 -6.36 6.88
C PHE A 35 13.40 -6.33 8.30
N TRP A 36 13.74 -7.32 9.11
CA TRP A 36 13.23 -7.50 10.45
C TRP A 36 14.29 -7.11 11.49
N ASP A 37 13.87 -6.42 12.53
CA ASP A 37 14.63 -6.15 13.74
C ASP A 37 13.90 -6.85 14.90
N GLY A 38 14.28 -8.12 15.14
CA GLY A 38 13.55 -8.99 16.04
C GLY A 38 12.13 -9.29 15.53
N ALA A 39 11.12 -8.74 16.20
CA ALA A 39 9.70 -9.00 15.91
C ALA A 39 9.07 -8.01 14.92
N TYR A 40 9.70 -6.85 14.69
CA TYR A 40 9.14 -5.78 13.86
C TYR A 40 9.96 -5.53 12.60
N CYS A 41 9.35 -4.94 11.56
CA CYS A 41 10.04 -4.60 10.32
C CYS A 41 10.34 -3.10 10.22
N VAL A 42 11.44 -2.74 9.55
CA VAL A 42 11.82 -1.34 9.30
C VAL A 42 12.05 -1.09 7.81
N GLN A 43 11.18 -0.30 7.19
CA GLN A 43 11.35 0.12 5.80
C GLN A 43 12.30 1.31 5.68
N LYS A 44 13.51 1.06 5.18
CA LYS A 44 14.56 2.08 5.02
C LYS A 44 14.52 2.81 3.67
N SER A 45 13.71 2.32 2.73
CA SER A 45 13.61 2.81 1.35
C SER A 45 12.65 4.00 1.18
N VAL A 46 12.01 4.47 2.25
CA VAL A 46 11.06 5.61 2.23
C VAL A 46 11.36 6.56 3.38
N LYS A 47 11.26 7.86 3.11
CA LYS A 47 11.16 8.91 4.13
C LYS A 47 9.78 9.54 4.01
N PRO A 48 8.90 9.39 5.03
CA PRO A 48 7.55 9.94 4.96
C PRO A 48 7.60 11.47 4.80
N PRO A 49 6.57 12.07 4.19
CA PRO A 49 6.49 13.52 4.05
C PRO A 49 6.51 14.19 5.43
N LEU A 50 7.28 15.27 5.55
CA LEU A 50 7.18 16.15 6.71
C LEU A 50 5.84 16.89 6.66
N ALA A 51 5.40 17.41 7.82
CA ALA A 51 4.24 18.30 7.88
C ALA A 51 4.36 19.42 6.82
N ASP A 52 3.24 19.70 6.16
CA ASP A 52 3.10 20.75 5.13
C ASP A 52 3.98 20.59 3.86
N THR A 53 4.65 19.44 3.69
CA THR A 53 5.36 19.12 2.44
C THR A 53 4.46 18.40 1.45
N LYS A 54 4.62 18.72 0.15
CA LYS A 54 3.88 18.11 -0.97
C LYS A 54 4.75 17.14 -1.77
N PHE A 55 5.71 16.49 -1.12
CA PHE A 55 6.53 15.45 -1.75
C PHE A 55 6.88 14.36 -0.76
N ILE A 56 7.11 13.16 -1.27
CA ILE A 56 7.67 12.02 -0.52
C ILE A 56 9.03 11.66 -1.10
N LYS A 57 10.00 11.34 -0.25
CA LYS A 57 11.33 10.92 -0.70
C LYS A 57 11.46 9.41 -0.59
N ALA A 58 11.80 8.75 -1.68
CA ALA A 58 11.88 7.29 -1.72
C ALA A 58 13.02 6.80 -2.61
N GLN A 59 13.54 5.60 -2.30
CA GLN A 59 14.53 4.89 -3.09
C GLN A 59 13.82 3.96 -4.07
N VAL A 60 13.62 4.44 -5.30
CA VAL A 60 13.00 3.67 -6.38
C VAL A 60 14.10 3.30 -7.36
N ASP A 61 14.18 2.02 -7.71
CA ASP A 61 15.16 1.48 -8.65
C ASP A 61 16.62 1.74 -8.20
N GLY A 62 16.84 1.72 -6.88
CA GLY A 62 18.14 2.00 -6.25
C GLY A 62 18.48 3.49 -6.13
N LYS A 63 17.65 4.41 -6.66
CA LYS A 63 17.91 5.86 -6.64
C LYS A 63 16.96 6.58 -5.71
N TRP A 64 17.53 7.38 -4.79
CA TRP A 64 16.76 8.30 -3.96
C TRP A 64 16.29 9.50 -4.79
N GLN A 65 14.99 9.77 -4.76
CA GLN A 65 14.38 10.90 -5.45
C GLN A 65 13.14 11.40 -4.71
N ASN A 66 12.71 12.64 -5.04
CA ASN A 66 11.49 13.23 -4.52
C ASN A 66 10.36 12.98 -5.52
N PHE A 67 9.22 12.52 -5.02
CA PHE A 67 8.00 12.34 -5.79
C PHE A 67 6.97 13.36 -5.33
N PRO A 68 6.42 14.20 -6.22
CA PRO A 68 5.35 15.11 -5.85
C PRO A 68 4.11 14.33 -5.42
N LEU A 69 3.52 14.75 -4.32
CA LEU A 69 2.24 14.21 -3.86
C LEU A 69 1.12 14.96 -4.56
N VAL A 70 0.12 14.22 -5.04
CA VAL A 70 -1.04 14.78 -5.71
C VAL A 70 -2.30 14.43 -4.94
N ASP A 71 -3.19 15.41 -4.85
CA ASP A 71 -4.51 15.21 -4.27
C ASP A 71 -5.38 14.39 -5.26
N PHE A 72 -6.31 13.61 -4.73
CA PHE A 72 -7.26 12.86 -5.54
C PHE A 72 -8.14 13.82 -6.34
N PRO A 73 -8.34 13.58 -7.65
CA PRO A 73 -9.21 14.42 -8.47
C PRO A 73 -10.67 14.28 -8.00
N PRO A 74 -11.53 15.31 -8.21
CA PRO A 74 -12.93 15.28 -7.76
C PRO A 74 -13.71 14.04 -8.23
N SER A 75 -13.46 13.57 -9.46
CA SER A 75 -14.13 12.37 -9.99
C SER A 75 -13.75 11.09 -9.24
N TYR A 76 -12.50 10.97 -8.78
CA TYR A 76 -12.07 9.85 -7.95
C TYR A 76 -12.74 9.88 -6.57
N TRP A 77 -12.80 11.07 -5.95
CA TRP A 77 -13.50 11.25 -4.67
C TRP A 77 -14.96 10.85 -4.75
N GLU A 78 -15.67 11.37 -5.76
CA GLU A 78 -17.09 11.09 -5.97
C GLU A 78 -17.33 9.58 -6.16
N TRP A 79 -16.58 8.94 -7.07
CA TRP A 79 -16.70 7.50 -7.29
C TRP A 79 -16.44 6.69 -6.01
N ASN A 80 -15.33 6.98 -5.31
CA ASN A 80 -14.93 6.21 -4.14
C ASN A 80 -15.95 6.37 -3.00
N ARG A 81 -16.40 7.59 -2.73
CA ARG A 81 -17.45 7.87 -1.74
C ARG A 81 -18.75 7.17 -2.10
N SER A 82 -19.24 7.36 -3.32
CA SER A 82 -20.55 6.85 -3.74
C SER A 82 -20.60 5.33 -3.71
N ARG A 83 -19.51 4.65 -4.13
CA ARG A 83 -19.41 3.19 -4.00
C ARG A 83 -19.33 2.70 -2.55
N ARG A 84 -18.66 3.43 -1.66
CA ARG A 84 -18.63 3.08 -0.23
C ARG A 84 -19.99 3.26 0.43
N LEU A 85 -20.70 4.34 0.12
CA LEU A 85 -22.06 4.57 0.61
C LEU A 85 -23.03 3.49 0.10
N GLU A 86 -22.95 3.14 -1.20
CA GLU A 86 -23.71 2.02 -1.77
C GLU A 86 -23.41 0.71 -1.02
N TYR A 87 -22.14 0.46 -0.70
CA TYR A 87 -21.74 -0.71 0.07
C TYR A 87 -22.41 -0.73 1.46
N LEU A 88 -22.44 0.40 2.18
CA LEU A 88 -23.15 0.49 3.46
C LEU A 88 -24.67 0.26 3.31
N ASP A 89 -25.28 0.78 2.25
CA ASP A 89 -26.71 0.56 1.97
C ASP A 89 -27.04 -0.90 1.67
N ILE A 90 -26.12 -1.66 1.08
CA ILE A 90 -26.27 -3.10 0.89
C ILE A 90 -26.27 -3.81 2.26
N PHE A 91 -25.35 -3.47 3.16
CA PHE A 91 -25.32 -4.05 4.51
C PHE A 91 -26.57 -3.72 5.32
N ARG A 92 -27.11 -2.49 5.19
CA ARG A 92 -28.37 -2.11 5.83
C ARG A 92 -29.53 -2.97 5.33
N GLU A 93 -29.63 -3.18 4.03
CA GLU A 93 -30.66 -4.04 3.46
C GLU A 93 -30.52 -5.50 3.94
N MET A 94 -29.30 -6.03 3.97
CA MET A 94 -29.04 -7.38 4.47
C MET A 94 -29.43 -7.53 5.95
N LEU A 95 -29.19 -6.50 6.77
CA LEU A 95 -29.62 -6.47 8.17
C LEU A 95 -31.15 -6.42 8.31
N GLU A 96 -31.82 -5.62 7.50
CA GLU A 96 -33.28 -5.42 7.55
C GLU A 96 -34.04 -6.65 7.02
N LYS A 97 -33.58 -7.21 5.90
CA LYS A 97 -34.31 -8.25 5.13
C LYS A 97 -33.77 -9.66 5.31
N GLY A 98 -32.56 -9.82 5.86
CA GLY A 98 -31.91 -11.12 6.02
C GLY A 98 -31.85 -11.89 4.69
N ALA A 99 -32.44 -13.08 4.65
CA ALA A 99 -32.45 -13.95 3.47
C ALA A 99 -33.23 -13.39 2.27
N GLU A 100 -34.08 -12.37 2.47
CA GLU A 100 -34.85 -11.72 1.40
C GLU A 100 -34.09 -10.57 0.74
N SER A 101 -32.87 -10.26 1.19
CA SER A 101 -32.05 -9.22 0.54
C SER A 101 -31.68 -9.62 -0.89
N THR A 102 -31.86 -8.68 -1.82
CA THR A 102 -31.62 -8.91 -3.26
C THR A 102 -30.23 -8.43 -3.68
N ARG A 103 -29.59 -7.58 -2.88
CA ARG A 103 -28.24 -7.08 -3.13
C ARG A 103 -27.21 -7.80 -2.26
N GLN A 104 -26.00 -7.93 -2.79
CA GLN A 104 -24.87 -8.56 -2.11
C GLN A 104 -23.60 -7.73 -2.31
N PRO A 105 -22.73 -7.64 -1.30
CA PRO A 105 -21.46 -6.95 -1.40
C PRO A 105 -20.64 -7.50 -2.56
N GLN A 106 -20.15 -6.61 -3.42
CA GLN A 106 -19.29 -6.99 -4.54
C GLN A 106 -17.81 -6.89 -4.14
N LEU A 107 -16.97 -7.72 -4.77
CA LEU A 107 -15.52 -7.59 -4.66
C LEU A 107 -15.00 -6.38 -5.46
N SER A 108 -15.71 -5.92 -6.49
CA SER A 108 -15.37 -4.72 -7.24
C SER A 108 -15.51 -3.44 -6.40
N GLY A 109 -14.83 -2.38 -6.83
CA GLY A 109 -14.96 -1.04 -6.22
C GLY A 109 -13.76 -0.60 -5.38
N PRO A 110 -13.90 0.51 -4.65
CA PRO A 110 -12.78 1.23 -4.02
C PRO A 110 -12.19 0.56 -2.78
N HIS A 111 -12.88 -0.45 -2.21
CA HIS A 111 -12.34 -1.20 -1.09
C HIS A 111 -11.29 -2.21 -1.54
N ASN A 112 -11.35 -2.73 -2.76
CA ASN A 112 -10.44 -3.78 -3.22
C ASN A 112 -9.53 -3.25 -4.32
N GLY A 113 -8.34 -2.78 -3.94
CA GLY A 113 -7.31 -2.35 -4.87
C GLY A 113 -6.44 -3.52 -5.32
N MET A 114 -6.23 -3.67 -6.62
CA MET A 114 -5.23 -4.59 -7.18
C MET A 114 -3.88 -3.89 -7.20
N VAL A 115 -3.02 -4.23 -6.25
CA VAL A 115 -1.73 -3.58 -6.02
C VAL A 115 -0.63 -4.33 -6.77
N ALA A 116 -0.18 -3.74 -7.87
CA ALA A 116 0.98 -4.18 -8.62
C ALA A 116 2.28 -3.66 -8.00
N THR A 117 3.22 -4.57 -7.75
CA THR A 117 4.52 -4.29 -7.13
C THR A 117 5.64 -5.00 -7.88
N TYR A 118 6.85 -4.48 -7.77
CA TYR A 118 8.05 -5.12 -8.31
C TYR A 118 9.25 -4.84 -7.42
N GLY A 119 10.17 -5.79 -7.28
CA GLY A 119 11.36 -5.64 -6.46
C GLY A 119 12.27 -6.86 -6.51
N ALA A 120 12.13 -7.75 -5.52
CA ALA A 120 12.87 -9.00 -5.44
C ALA A 120 11.93 -10.21 -5.58
N ALA A 121 12.40 -11.29 -6.19
CA ALA A 121 11.60 -12.52 -6.24
C ALA A 121 11.69 -13.25 -4.90
N ARG A 122 10.59 -13.85 -4.44
CA ARG A 122 10.67 -14.85 -3.37
C ARG A 122 11.51 -16.05 -3.79
N LYS A 123 12.02 -16.80 -2.80
CA LYS A 123 12.85 -17.99 -3.01
C LYS A 123 12.15 -19.08 -3.85
N ASP A 124 10.82 -19.12 -3.82
CA ASP A 124 9.97 -20.07 -4.54
C ASP A 124 9.48 -19.57 -5.92
N SER A 125 9.89 -18.37 -6.35
CA SER A 125 9.43 -17.76 -7.60
C SER A 125 10.59 -17.25 -8.44
N ARG A 126 10.43 -17.35 -9.77
CA ARG A 126 11.32 -16.66 -10.73
C ARG A 126 10.84 -15.24 -11.06
N PHE A 127 9.58 -14.91 -10.72
CA PHE A 127 8.97 -13.64 -11.03
C PHE A 127 9.14 -12.64 -9.88
N LYS A 128 9.58 -11.43 -10.21
CA LYS A 128 9.67 -10.28 -9.29
C LYS A 128 8.40 -9.44 -9.29
N LEU A 129 7.67 -9.48 -10.41
CA LEU A 129 6.39 -8.81 -10.56
C LEU A 129 5.34 -9.55 -9.74
N ASN A 130 4.47 -8.78 -9.10
CA ASN A 130 3.42 -9.29 -8.26
C ASN A 130 2.19 -8.41 -8.38
N ASN A 131 1.02 -9.02 -8.21
CA ASN A 131 -0.24 -8.33 -8.08
C ASN A 131 -1.02 -8.99 -6.93
N ALA A 132 -1.47 -8.18 -5.97
CA ALA A 132 -2.27 -8.64 -4.86
C ALA A 132 -3.51 -7.77 -4.69
N VAL A 133 -4.66 -8.40 -4.46
CA VAL A 133 -5.86 -7.68 -4.03
C VAL A 133 -5.69 -7.31 -2.57
N LYS A 134 -5.89 -6.04 -2.25
CA LYS A 134 -5.74 -5.48 -0.91
C LYS A 134 -7.00 -4.72 -0.52
N GLY A 135 -7.47 -4.95 0.70
CA GLY A 135 -8.47 -4.10 1.34
C GLY A 135 -7.88 -2.71 1.55
N MET A 136 -8.51 -1.69 0.99
CA MET A 136 -8.05 -0.30 1.01
C MET A 136 -9.07 0.61 1.66
N GLY A 137 -8.56 1.62 2.35
CA GLY A 137 -9.34 2.67 3.00
C GLY A 137 -8.70 4.04 2.83
N PHE A 138 -9.41 5.06 3.30
CA PHE A 138 -8.85 6.38 3.47
C PHE A 138 -8.13 6.50 4.81
N LEU A 139 -7.05 7.30 4.85
CA LEU A 139 -6.39 7.70 6.10
C LEU A 139 -6.95 9.05 6.56
N PRO A 140 -7.34 9.23 7.84
CA PRO A 140 -7.69 10.54 8.36
C PRO A 140 -6.53 11.54 8.20
N LYS A 141 -6.90 12.81 8.04
CA LYS A 141 -5.94 13.91 8.17
C LYS A 141 -5.33 13.87 9.56
N ALA A 142 -4.08 14.30 9.69
CA ALA A 142 -3.42 14.38 11.00
C ALA A 142 -4.25 15.17 12.02
N SER A 143 -4.88 16.27 11.60
CA SER A 143 -5.75 17.10 12.44
C SER A 143 -7.07 16.43 12.87
N ARG A 144 -7.49 15.35 12.22
CA ARG A 144 -8.73 14.60 12.52
C ARG A 144 -8.47 13.25 13.18
N MET A 145 -7.22 12.78 13.20
CA MET A 145 -6.87 11.42 13.60
C MET A 145 -7.35 11.07 15.02
N ALA A 146 -7.08 11.94 16.00
CA ALA A 146 -7.47 11.72 17.39
C ALA A 146 -9.00 11.67 17.56
N GLU A 147 -9.72 12.60 16.93
CA GLU A 147 -11.19 12.66 16.96
C GLU A 147 -11.81 11.39 16.38
N ILE A 148 -11.36 10.97 15.18
CA ILE A 148 -11.90 9.80 14.50
C ILE A 148 -11.59 8.51 15.27
N THR A 149 -10.38 8.38 15.80
CA THR A 149 -9.99 7.20 16.59
C THR A 149 -10.86 7.07 17.84
N ALA A 150 -11.05 8.17 18.58
CA ALA A 150 -11.90 8.18 19.77
C ALA A 150 -13.37 7.85 19.45
N LEU A 151 -13.89 8.35 18.33
CA LEU A 151 -15.23 7.99 17.85
C LEU A 151 -15.34 6.48 17.58
N LEU A 152 -14.40 5.90 16.85
CA LEU A 152 -14.41 4.47 16.52
C LEU A 152 -14.25 3.60 17.77
N GLU A 153 -13.37 3.96 18.70
CA GLU A 153 -13.19 3.24 19.97
C GLU A 153 -14.44 3.28 20.85
N SER A 154 -15.05 4.46 21.00
CA SER A 154 -16.26 4.63 21.82
C SER A 154 -17.49 3.90 21.25
N THR A 155 -17.48 3.57 19.96
CA THR A 155 -18.60 2.90 19.26
C THR A 155 -18.25 1.49 18.78
N ILE A 156 -17.09 0.94 19.15
CA ILE A 156 -16.62 -0.37 18.65
C ILE A 156 -17.49 -1.53 19.13
N GLU A 157 -18.18 -1.41 20.25
CA GLU A 157 -19.10 -2.42 20.77
C GLU A 157 -20.57 -2.13 20.40
N ALA A 158 -20.83 -1.08 19.63
CA ALA A 158 -22.19 -0.71 19.22
C ALA A 158 -22.78 -1.74 18.22
N PRO A 159 -24.11 -1.88 18.15
CA PRO A 159 -24.77 -2.69 17.12
C PRO A 159 -24.34 -2.29 15.71
N LEU A 160 -24.32 -3.25 14.77
CA LEU A 160 -23.84 -3.00 13.41
C LEU A 160 -24.60 -1.83 12.72
N SER A 161 -25.89 -1.65 12.99
CA SER A 161 -26.67 -0.52 12.48
C SER A 161 -26.09 0.85 12.87
N GLU A 162 -25.69 1.01 14.13
CA GLU A 162 -25.05 2.23 14.63
C GLU A 162 -23.65 2.39 14.05
N LYS A 163 -22.89 1.31 13.95
CA LYS A 163 -21.58 1.34 13.30
C LYS A 163 -21.65 1.79 11.84
N LEU A 164 -22.65 1.30 11.10
CA LEU A 164 -22.91 1.72 9.72
C LEU A 164 -23.30 3.19 9.63
N ALA A 165 -24.02 3.75 10.61
CA ALA A 165 -24.33 5.18 10.67
C ALA A 165 -23.07 6.03 10.91
N VAL A 166 -22.16 5.58 11.78
CA VAL A 166 -20.86 6.24 11.98
C VAL A 166 -20.07 6.26 10.67
N LEU A 167 -19.89 5.10 10.00
CA LEU A 167 -19.13 5.02 8.74
C LEU A 167 -19.75 5.87 7.62
N ASP A 168 -21.07 5.90 7.54
CA ASP A 168 -21.81 6.74 6.59
C ASP A 168 -21.52 8.22 6.81
N SER A 169 -21.53 8.68 8.07
CA SER A 169 -21.22 10.08 8.39
C SER A 169 -19.78 10.46 7.99
N LEU A 170 -18.82 9.55 8.18
CA LEU A 170 -17.43 9.74 7.75
C LEU A 170 -17.31 9.82 6.23
N TYR A 171 -18.00 8.95 5.48
CA TYR A 171 -17.93 8.95 4.03
C TYR A 171 -18.67 10.13 3.40
N ARG A 172 -19.78 10.60 3.97
CA ARG A 172 -20.44 11.82 3.50
C ARG A 172 -19.55 13.06 3.64
N GLN A 173 -18.67 13.08 4.64
CA GLN A 173 -17.71 14.15 4.92
C GLN A 173 -16.27 13.77 4.49
N ALA A 174 -16.11 12.85 3.54
CA ALA A 174 -14.82 12.21 3.26
C ALA A 174 -13.67 13.20 3.00
N GLU A 175 -13.89 14.25 2.21
CA GLU A 175 -12.86 15.24 1.88
C GLU A 175 -12.46 16.12 3.08
N GLU A 176 -13.33 16.25 4.09
CA GLU A 176 -13.05 17.00 5.32
C GLU A 176 -12.27 16.14 6.33
N VAL A 177 -12.61 14.85 6.40
CA VAL A 177 -12.07 13.88 7.36
C VAL A 177 -10.73 13.32 6.90
N PHE A 178 -10.61 12.94 5.62
CA PHE A 178 -9.52 12.13 5.11
C PHE A 178 -8.47 12.92 4.32
N ALA A 179 -7.22 12.44 4.37
CA ALA A 179 -6.13 12.99 3.60
C ALA A 179 -6.35 12.75 2.09
N ALA A 180 -6.13 13.78 1.28
CA ALA A 180 -6.44 13.75 -0.15
C ALA A 180 -5.38 13.08 -1.02
N ASP A 181 -4.25 12.67 -0.44
CA ASP A 181 -3.08 12.22 -1.18
C ASP A 181 -2.66 10.80 -0.78
N ARG A 182 -3.47 10.06 -0.02
CA ARG A 182 -3.08 8.72 0.45
C ARG A 182 -4.22 7.78 0.75
N LEU A 183 -3.95 6.50 0.52
CA LEU A 183 -4.78 5.37 0.93
C LEU A 183 -4.04 4.53 1.97
N VAL A 184 -4.76 3.63 2.62
CA VAL A 184 -4.22 2.71 3.62
C VAL A 184 -4.62 1.27 3.35
N SER A 185 -3.81 0.32 3.79
CA SER A 185 -4.13 -1.11 3.83
C SER A 185 -3.41 -1.79 4.99
N LEU A 186 -3.67 -3.08 5.17
CA LEU A 186 -2.94 -3.95 6.09
C LEU A 186 -2.14 -5.01 5.32
N GLU A 187 -0.94 -5.28 5.81
CA GLU A 187 -0.14 -6.44 5.45
C GLU A 187 -0.32 -7.52 6.54
N LEU A 188 -1.29 -8.41 6.29
CA LEU A 188 -1.79 -9.36 7.29
C LEU A 188 -0.92 -10.60 7.48
N TYR A 189 -0.10 -10.94 6.49
CA TYR A 189 0.54 -12.26 6.43
C TYR A 189 2.05 -12.21 6.59
N SER A 190 2.69 -11.05 6.50
CA SER A 190 4.15 -10.97 6.65
C SER A 190 4.54 -10.89 8.13
N GLU A 191 5.46 -11.76 8.53
CA GLU A 191 6.01 -11.87 9.88
C GLU A 191 7.44 -12.45 9.81
N PRO A 192 8.24 -12.41 10.90
CA PRO A 192 9.55 -13.03 10.90
C PRO A 192 9.48 -14.50 10.44
N GLY A 193 10.33 -14.87 9.48
CA GLY A 193 10.34 -16.21 8.87
C GLY A 193 9.38 -16.41 7.69
N PHE A 194 8.40 -15.53 7.46
CA PHE A 194 7.54 -15.57 6.28
C PHE A 194 7.17 -14.18 5.76
N THR A 195 7.58 -13.86 4.53
CA THR A 195 7.22 -12.60 3.87
C THR A 195 6.37 -12.84 2.63
N THR A 196 5.29 -12.06 2.47
CA THR A 196 4.55 -12.03 1.21
C THR A 196 5.39 -11.38 0.11
N GLN A 197 5.03 -11.67 -1.14
CA GLN A 197 5.68 -11.05 -2.29
C GLN A 197 5.43 -9.54 -2.35
N THR A 198 4.26 -9.06 -1.90
CA THR A 198 3.94 -7.63 -1.81
C THR A 198 4.85 -6.94 -0.79
N PHE A 199 4.97 -7.48 0.42
CA PHE A 199 5.88 -6.97 1.45
C PHE A 199 7.31 -6.91 0.94
N LEU A 200 7.84 -8.05 0.44
CA LEU A 200 9.20 -8.14 -0.08
C LEU A 200 9.47 -7.07 -1.15
N ASN A 201 8.55 -6.93 -2.12
CA ASN A 201 8.71 -5.95 -3.18
C ASN A 201 8.72 -4.52 -2.64
N GLN A 202 7.77 -4.16 -1.78
CA GLN A 202 7.65 -2.79 -1.26
C GLN A 202 8.79 -2.41 -0.32
N MET A 203 9.36 -3.37 0.41
CA MET A 203 10.56 -3.14 1.23
C MET A 203 11.78 -2.79 0.35
N VAL A 204 11.93 -3.48 -0.78
CA VAL A 204 13.04 -3.28 -1.75
C VAL A 204 12.83 -2.05 -2.64
N ASN A 205 11.63 -1.89 -3.16
CA ASN A 205 11.22 -0.81 -4.05
C ASN A 205 9.79 -0.38 -3.71
N PRO A 206 9.61 0.80 -3.11
CA PRO A 206 8.32 1.24 -2.61
C PRO A 206 7.38 1.72 -3.72
N ALA A 207 7.83 1.82 -4.98
CA ALA A 207 6.96 2.19 -6.09
C ALA A 207 5.94 1.08 -6.38
N CYS A 208 4.67 1.46 -6.47
CA CYS A 208 3.59 0.54 -6.78
C CYS A 208 2.47 1.22 -7.58
N VAL A 209 1.61 0.39 -8.15
CA VAL A 209 0.43 0.85 -8.89
C VAL A 209 -0.79 0.12 -8.37
N THR A 210 -1.82 0.86 -8.00
CA THR A 210 -3.12 0.29 -7.63
C THR A 210 -4.10 0.50 -8.78
N VAL A 211 -4.80 -0.56 -9.17
CA VAL A 211 -5.94 -0.48 -10.10
C VAL A 211 -7.19 -0.99 -9.42
N PHE A 212 -8.31 -0.32 -9.61
CA PHE A 212 -9.61 -0.76 -9.10
C PHE A 212 -10.43 -1.38 -10.22
N LEU A 213 -10.92 -2.60 -10.00
CA LEU A 213 -11.81 -3.27 -10.94
C LEU A 213 -13.24 -2.75 -10.71
N ASP A 214 -13.62 -1.70 -11.43
CA ASP A 214 -14.97 -1.11 -11.42
C ASP A 214 -15.18 -0.23 -12.66
N ILE A 215 -16.38 0.31 -12.85
CA ILE A 215 -16.68 1.37 -13.82
C ILE A 215 -17.19 2.60 -13.06
N PRO A 216 -16.53 3.77 -13.16
CA PRO A 216 -15.21 3.98 -13.78
C PRO A 216 -14.10 3.15 -13.12
N THR A 217 -13.00 2.88 -13.85
CA THR A 217 -11.79 2.26 -13.27
C THR A 217 -10.69 3.30 -13.17
N TYR A 218 -10.14 3.42 -11.97
CA TYR A 218 -9.02 4.30 -11.69
C TYR A 218 -7.74 3.51 -11.48
N LYS A 219 -6.64 4.15 -11.87
CA LYS A 219 -5.28 3.70 -11.61
C LYS A 219 -4.54 4.77 -10.83
N VAL A 220 -3.91 4.39 -9.73
CA VAL A 220 -3.13 5.30 -8.88
C VAL A 220 -1.69 4.79 -8.82
N LYS A 221 -0.72 5.62 -9.18
CA LYS A 221 0.70 5.32 -8.95
C LYS A 221 1.12 5.92 -7.62
N GLN A 222 1.78 5.12 -6.80
CA GLN A 222 1.96 5.41 -5.38
C GLN A 222 3.35 5.00 -4.88
N ILE A 223 3.77 5.63 -3.79
CA ILE A 223 4.89 5.19 -2.96
C ILE A 223 4.31 4.54 -1.69
N ALA A 224 4.62 3.27 -1.48
CA ALA A 224 4.16 2.51 -0.33
C ALA A 224 5.11 2.66 0.87
N ARG A 225 4.55 3.06 2.02
CA ARG A 225 5.23 3.13 3.32
C ARG A 225 4.67 2.05 4.24
N LEU A 226 5.46 1.03 4.56
CA LEU A 226 5.09 0.00 5.55
C LEU A 226 5.47 0.47 6.96
N ILE A 227 4.56 0.31 7.91
CA ILE A 227 4.74 0.68 9.31
C ILE A 227 4.32 -0.50 10.20
N HIS A 228 5.24 -0.95 11.06
CA HIS A 228 4.96 -2.02 12.03
C HIS A 228 4.49 -1.40 13.35
N PRO A 229 3.44 -1.92 14.01
CA PRO A 229 2.93 -1.32 15.26
C PRO A 229 3.97 -1.22 16.37
N GLU A 230 4.92 -2.15 16.41
CA GLU A 230 6.00 -2.22 17.40
C GLU A 230 7.29 -1.46 17.01
N ASP A 231 7.35 -0.78 15.86
CA ASP A 231 8.54 -0.01 15.48
C ASP A 231 8.68 1.25 16.38
N PRO A 232 9.71 1.33 17.24
CA PRO A 232 9.85 2.43 18.19
C PRO A 232 10.18 3.77 17.51
N ASN A 233 10.64 3.74 16.26
CA ASN A 233 11.11 4.91 15.52
C ASN A 233 10.01 5.58 14.68
N LEU A 234 8.76 5.08 14.75
CA LEU A 234 7.64 5.72 14.08
C LEU A 234 7.36 7.11 14.65
N SER A 235 7.03 8.04 13.77
CA SER A 235 6.44 9.32 14.16
C SER A 235 5.08 9.12 14.84
N ASP A 236 4.63 10.11 15.61
CA ASP A 236 3.32 10.05 16.28
C ASP A 236 2.17 9.86 15.28
N TYR A 237 2.27 10.46 14.10
CA TYR A 237 1.28 10.27 13.04
C TYR A 237 1.31 8.86 12.45
N GLU A 238 2.49 8.27 12.26
CA GLU A 238 2.59 6.87 11.79
C GLU A 238 2.04 5.89 12.83
N LYS A 239 2.32 6.09 14.13
CA LYS A 239 1.75 5.28 15.21
C LYS A 239 0.22 5.33 15.19
N GLN A 240 -0.33 6.55 15.13
CA GLN A 240 -1.79 6.74 15.05
C GLN A 240 -2.38 6.16 13.76
N ALA A 241 -1.69 6.29 12.63
CA ALA A 241 -2.12 5.69 11.37
C ALA A 241 -2.17 4.16 11.47
N CYS A 242 -1.14 3.53 12.05
CA CYS A 242 -1.12 2.08 12.24
C CYS A 242 -2.28 1.61 13.14
N HIS A 243 -2.50 2.31 14.25
CA HIS A 243 -3.63 2.06 15.16
C HIS A 243 -4.98 2.22 14.44
N TYR A 244 -5.21 3.36 13.79
CA TYR A 244 -6.45 3.63 13.07
C TYR A 244 -6.81 2.56 12.04
N VAL A 245 -5.84 2.07 11.27
CA VAL A 245 -6.12 1.07 10.23
C VAL A 245 -6.52 -0.28 10.85
N ASN A 246 -5.84 -0.72 11.91
CA ASN A 246 -6.19 -1.93 12.64
C ASN A 246 -7.55 -1.79 13.36
N LEU A 247 -7.80 -0.63 13.95
CA LEU A 247 -9.07 -0.27 14.57
C LEU A 247 -10.21 -0.28 13.55
N MET A 248 -10.05 0.39 12.40
CA MET A 248 -11.07 0.44 11.34
C MET A 248 -11.41 -0.95 10.80
N HIS A 249 -10.40 -1.81 10.62
CA HIS A 249 -10.66 -3.20 10.25
C HIS A 249 -11.48 -3.90 11.36
N SER A 250 -11.02 -3.81 12.61
CA SER A 250 -11.70 -4.46 13.75
C SER A 250 -13.11 -3.93 13.97
N TYR A 251 -13.33 -2.65 13.68
CA TYR A 251 -14.61 -1.97 13.80
C TYR A 251 -15.67 -2.62 12.91
N PHE A 252 -15.29 -2.98 11.67
CA PHE A 252 -16.20 -3.58 10.69
C PHE A 252 -16.23 -5.11 10.73
N HIS A 253 -15.08 -5.78 10.89
CA HIS A 253 -14.95 -7.24 10.78
C HIS A 253 -14.85 -7.97 12.13
N GLY A 254 -14.82 -7.25 13.25
CA GLY A 254 -14.58 -7.81 14.57
C GLY A 254 -13.09 -7.83 14.93
N LYS A 255 -12.83 -8.01 16.24
CA LYS A 255 -11.51 -7.83 16.84
C LYS A 255 -10.45 -8.76 16.23
N PHE A 256 -9.34 -8.16 15.80
CA PHE A 256 -8.14 -8.91 15.44
C PHE A 256 -7.44 -9.52 16.66
N PRO A 257 -6.67 -10.63 16.47
CA PRO A 257 -5.88 -11.22 17.55
C PRO A 257 -4.65 -10.37 17.93
N ARG A 258 -4.20 -9.49 17.03
CA ARG A 258 -3.06 -8.57 17.19
C ARG A 258 -3.17 -7.43 16.18
N ASP A 259 -2.37 -6.39 16.37
CA ASP A 259 -2.18 -5.39 15.34
C ASP A 259 -1.26 -5.90 14.23
N TYR A 260 -1.60 -5.55 13.00
CA TYR A 260 -0.86 -5.90 11.79
C TYR A 260 -0.11 -4.69 11.25
N ILE A 261 0.88 -4.97 10.39
CA ILE A 261 1.62 -3.96 9.64
C ILE A 261 0.62 -3.15 8.81
N ALA A 262 0.64 -1.84 8.95
CA ALA A 262 -0.13 -0.97 8.07
C ALA A 262 0.73 -0.53 6.89
N VAL A 263 0.08 -0.25 5.76
CA VAL A 263 0.72 0.28 4.56
C VAL A 263 0.03 1.56 4.16
N ILE A 264 0.76 2.67 4.15
CA ILE A 264 0.29 3.96 3.63
C ILE A 264 0.74 4.08 2.18
N TYR A 265 -0.20 4.30 1.27
CA TYR A 265 0.07 4.47 -0.14
C TYR A 265 -0.08 5.93 -0.54
N TYR A 266 1.05 6.62 -0.66
CA TYR A 266 1.09 8.04 -1.03
C TYR A 266 0.94 8.21 -2.54
N SER A 267 -0.08 8.95 -2.96
CA SER A 267 -0.46 9.19 -4.35
C SER A 267 0.51 10.15 -5.05
N VAL A 268 1.06 9.69 -6.17
CA VAL A 268 1.95 10.48 -7.04
C VAL A 268 1.27 10.82 -8.36
N GLU A 269 0.44 9.91 -8.89
CA GLU A 269 -0.33 10.14 -10.11
C GLU A 269 -1.67 9.41 -10.04
N VAL A 270 -2.74 10.05 -10.52
CA VAL A 270 -4.06 9.42 -10.66
C VAL A 270 -4.47 9.44 -12.13
N TYR A 271 -5.03 8.33 -12.60
CA TYR A 271 -5.46 8.12 -13.98
C TYR A 271 -6.90 7.63 -14.02
N ASP A 272 -7.69 8.15 -14.96
CA ASP A 272 -8.89 7.48 -15.44
C ASP A 272 -8.41 6.41 -16.41
N SER A 273 -8.79 5.15 -16.18
CA SER A 273 -8.48 4.01 -17.06
C SER A 273 -9.75 3.35 -17.61
N SER A 274 -10.90 4.04 -17.52
CA SER A 274 -12.20 3.48 -17.87
C SER A 274 -12.27 3.02 -19.32
N PRO A 275 -12.68 1.77 -19.58
CA PRO A 275 -12.82 1.27 -20.94
C PRO A 275 -13.99 1.97 -21.67
N GLY A 276 -13.93 1.99 -23.00
CA GLY A 276 -15.03 2.50 -23.85
C GLY A 276 -15.17 4.03 -23.93
N ARG A 277 -14.41 4.80 -23.14
CA ARG A 277 -14.43 6.27 -23.13
C ARG A 277 -13.16 6.86 -23.72
N LYS A 278 -13.26 7.71 -24.75
CA LYS A 278 -12.08 8.26 -25.45
C LYS A 278 -11.18 9.12 -24.57
N ASP A 279 -11.79 9.82 -23.61
CA ASP A 279 -11.17 10.71 -22.63
C ASP A 279 -10.54 9.97 -21.44
N ALA A 280 -10.82 8.67 -21.27
CA ALA A 280 -10.47 7.88 -20.08
C ALA A 280 -9.41 6.77 -20.30
N ARG A 281 -8.78 6.65 -21.48
CA ARG A 281 -7.93 5.49 -21.85
C ARG A 281 -6.55 5.51 -21.18
N GLY A 282 -6.51 5.49 -19.85
CA GLY A 282 -5.28 5.67 -19.09
C GLY A 282 -4.81 7.12 -19.10
N THR A 283 -5.74 8.08 -19.15
CA THR A 283 -5.47 9.51 -19.15
C THR A 283 -5.12 9.96 -17.73
N LYS A 284 -4.00 10.67 -17.58
CA LYS A 284 -3.59 11.25 -16.29
C LYS A 284 -4.58 12.37 -15.93
N LEU A 285 -5.12 12.32 -14.71
CA LEU A 285 -6.06 13.30 -14.18
C LEU A 285 -5.37 14.38 -13.31
N THR A 286 -4.18 14.07 -12.80
CA THR A 286 -3.39 14.97 -11.96
C THR A 286 -2.33 15.70 -12.80
N PRO A 287 -1.86 16.89 -12.38
CA PRO A 287 -0.75 17.60 -13.02
C PRO A 287 0.50 16.71 -13.17
#